data_AF-A0A822EMP8-F1
#
_entry.id   AF-A0A822EMP8-F1
#
_cell.length_a   1.000
_cell.length_b   1.000
_cell.length_c   1.000
_cell.angle_alpha   90.00
_cell.angle_beta   90.00
_cell.angle_gamma   90.00
#
_symmetry.space_group_name_H-M   'P 1'
#
loop_
_entity.id
_entity.type
_entity.pdbx_description
1 polymer ?
#
loop_
_entity_poly.entity_id
_entity_poly.type
_entity_poly.pdbx_seq_one_letter_code
_entity_poly.pdbx_strand_id
1 'polypeptide(L)' 'MSPNALITGAARGIGRAIALRFARDGLNVAVNDIDASSSD' A
#
# COMPACT_ATOMS: atom_id res chain seq x y z
N MET A 1 13.40 13.87 -7.88
CA MET A 1 13.03 12.46 -8.14
C MET A 1 12.25 11.97 -6.92
N SER A 2 11.01 11.52 -7.07
CA SER A 2 10.27 10.93 -5.94
C SER A 2 10.69 9.47 -5.73
N PRO A 3 10.86 9.00 -4.48
CA PRO A 3 11.15 7.59 -4.22
C PRO A 3 9.96 6.71 -4.61
N ASN A 4 10.24 5.46 -5.00
CA ASN A 4 9.22 4.47 -5.33
C ASN A 4 9.08 3.46 -4.18
N ALA A 5 7.86 3.05 -3.86
CA ALA A 5 7.58 2.01 -2.87
C ALA A 5 6.60 0.96 -3.43
N LEU A 6 6.95 -0.32 -3.31
CA LEU A 6 6.06 -1.45 -3.55
C LEU A 6 5.57 -1.99 -2.22
N ILE A 7 4.26 -1.97 -1.99
CA ILE A 7 3.64 -2.46 -0.76
C ILE A 7 2.79 -3.69 -1.08
N THR A 8 3.10 -4.81 -0.43
CA THR A 8 2.26 -6.02 -0.43
C THR A 8 1.33 -6.02 0.79
N GLY A 9 0.16 -6.68 0.71
CA GLY A 9 -0.79 -6.70 1.84
C GLY A 9 -1.45 -5.33 2.10
N ALA A 10 -1.61 -4.52 1.04
CA ALA A 10 -2.08 -3.13 1.12
C ALA A 10 -3.62 -2.94 1.15
N ALA A 11 -4.42 -4.01 1.06
CA ALA A 11 -5.88 -3.96 1.03
C ALA A 11 -6.47 -3.50 2.36
N ARG A 12 -5.87 -3.89 3.49
CA ARG A 12 -6.37 -3.55 4.83
C ARG A 12 -5.25 -3.41 5.87
N GLY A 13 -5.65 -3.02 7.09
CA GLY A 13 -4.76 -2.97 8.25
C GLY A 13 -3.50 -2.12 8.03
N ILE A 14 -2.36 -2.67 8.45
CA ILE A 14 -1.07 -1.97 8.47
C ILE A 14 -0.57 -1.68 7.04
N GLY A 15 -0.71 -2.61 6.10
CA GLY A 15 -0.24 -2.38 4.73
C GLY A 15 -0.95 -1.19 4.07
N ARG A 16 -2.28 -1.07 4.27
CA ARG A 16 -3.04 0.11 3.81
C ARG A 16 -2.56 1.39 4.48
N ALA A 17 -2.31 1.37 5.79
CA ALA A 17 -1.83 2.54 6.53
C ALA A 17 -0.46 3.01 6.03
N ILE A 18 0.47 2.08 5.75
CA ILE A 18 1.80 2.38 5.21
C ILE A 18 1.69 2.96 3.80
N ALA A 19 0.89 2.35 2.91
CA ALA A 19 0.71 2.86 1.54
C ALA A 19 0.19 4.30 1.54
N LEU A 20 -0.81 4.60 2.37
CA LEU A 20 -1.34 5.97 2.52
C LEU A 20 -0.32 6.93 3.11
N ARG A 21 0.49 6.49 4.07
CA ARG A 21 1.54 7.32 4.65
C ARG A 21 2.59 7.68 3.60
N PHE A 22 3.09 6.70 2.86
CA PHE A 22 4.10 6.93 1.82
C PHE A 22 3.60 7.80 0.68
N ALA A 23 2.33 7.65 0.28
CA ALA A 23 1.73 8.54 -0.72
C ALA A 23 1.66 9.99 -0.21
N ARG A 24 1.30 10.21 1.07
CA ARG A 24 1.29 11.54 1.69
C ARG A 24 2.69 12.16 1.79
N ASP A 25 3.70 11.32 1.99
CA ASP A 25 5.10 11.74 2.06
C ASP A 25 5.71 11.98 0.65
N GLY A 26 4.93 11.82 -0.43
CA GLY A 26 5.30 12.19 -1.80
C GLY A 26 5.97 11.08 -2.62
N LEU A 27 5.86 9.83 -2.17
CA LEU A 27 6.39 8.67 -2.89
C LEU A 27 5.44 8.20 -3.99
N ASN A 28 6.00 7.62 -5.04
CA ASN A 28 5.24 6.84 -6.02
C ASN A 28 4.97 5.46 -5.43
N VAL A 29 3.73 5.17 -5.08
CA VAL A 29 3.36 3.93 -4.38
C VAL A 29 2.67 2.98 -5.35
N ALA A 30 3.25 1.79 -5.53
CA ALA A 30 2.61 0.64 -6.15
C ALA A 30 2.08 -0.28 -5.05
N VAL A 31 0.84 -0.73 -5.17
CA VAL A 31 0.20 -1.63 -4.20
C VAL A 31 -0.11 -2.97 -4.87
N ASN A 32 0.15 -4.05 -4.13
CA ASN A 32 -0.19 -5.41 -4.54
C ASN A 32 -0.88 -6.12 -3.38
N ASP A 33 -2.07 -6.67 -3.62
CA ASP A 33 -2.74 -7.51 -2.63
C ASP A 33 -3.60 -8.55 -3.34
N ILE A 34 -3.99 -9.57 -2.58
CA ILE A 34 -5.06 -10.48 -2.93
C ILE A 34 -6.42 -9.83 -2.61
N ASP A 35 -7.49 -10.45 -3.09
CA ASP A 35 -8.82 -9.86 -3.08
C ASP A 35 -9.21 -9.37 -1.66
N ALA A 36 -9.51 -8.06 -1.54
CA ALA A 36 -9.80 -7.44 -0.26
C ALA A 36 -11.07 -8.03 0.40
N SER A 37 -11.89 -8.73 -0.37
CA SER A 37 -13.12 -9.40 0.03
C SER A 37 -12.94 -10.85 0.47
N SER A 38 -11.73 -11.43 0.43
CA SER A 38 -11.51 -12.77 0.97
C SER A 38 -11.74 -12.77 2.48
N SER A 39 -12.72 -13.56 2.91
CA SER A 39 -13.06 -13.84 4.29
C SER A 39 -12.66 -15.29 4.56
N ASP A 40 -11.37 -15.51 4.80
CA ASP A 40 -10.88 -16.74 5.44
C ASP A 40 -10.56 -16.42 6.91
#